data_AF-A0A7C6CZE2-F1
#
_entry.id   AF-A0A7C6CZE2-F1
#
_cell.length_a   1.000
_cell.length_b   1.000
_cell.length_c   1.000
_cell.angle_alpha   90.00
_cell.angle_beta   90.00
_cell.angle_gamma   90.00
#
_symmetry.space_group_name_H-M   'P 1'
#
loop_
_entity.id
_entity.type
_entity.pdbx_description
1 polymer ?
#
loop_
_entity_poly.entity_id
_entity_poly.type
_entity_poly.pdbx_seq_one_letter_code
_entity_poly.pdbx_strand_id
1 'polypeptide(L)'
;ASYKSEAEYCILIYSEKKDNYLMNVGYIGEQLDLYLVSKNIGTLWFGFGRTKDKKYNGLDFVIMIAICKVEDESLFRKDMSEAKRKPIKDIWKGETLDVAEIARFAPSACNTQPWFVENVDNVLTVYRYRNPRSRGIVQIFTARYYNRIDIGIFLCVLEVCFAEKGIKFTRELFLDLGDKKTEYSKVCSYKLI
;
A
#
# COMPACT_ATOMS: atom_id res chain seq x y z
N ALA A 1 10.22 6.27 -1.07
CA ALA A 1 11.07 7.46 -0.84
C ALA A 1 10.19 8.62 -0.33
N SER A 2 10.75 9.72 0.21
CA SER A 2 9.95 10.94 0.47
C SER A 2 10.85 12.17 0.31
N TYR A 3 10.86 12.74 -0.90
CA TYR A 3 11.55 13.97 -1.27
C TYR A 3 10.73 15.22 -0.86
N LYS A 4 11.42 16.31 -0.51
CA LYS A 4 10.84 17.54 0.05
C LYS A 4 10.62 18.56 -1.07
N SER A 5 9.42 18.49 -1.67
CA SER A 5 8.69 19.47 -2.50
C SER A 5 9.44 20.37 -3.50
N GLU A 6 9.62 19.86 -4.72
CA GLU A 6 9.25 20.52 -5.98
C GLU A 6 8.83 19.39 -6.95
N ALA A 7 7.59 18.91 -6.85
CA ALA A 7 7.11 17.90 -7.78
C ALA A 7 7.00 18.53 -9.18
N GLU A 8 7.68 17.93 -10.17
CA GLU A 8 7.68 18.43 -11.55
C GLU A 8 6.37 18.05 -12.27
N TYR A 9 5.91 16.81 -12.01
CA TYR A 9 4.73 16.25 -12.65
C TYR A 9 3.89 15.44 -11.65
N CYS A 10 2.67 15.12 -12.04
CA CYS A 10 1.79 14.20 -11.31
C CYS A 10 1.24 13.15 -12.27
N ILE A 11 1.28 11.89 -11.85
CA ILE A 11 0.58 10.79 -12.52
C ILE A 11 -0.79 10.68 -11.85
N LEU A 12 -1.86 10.89 -12.62
CA LEU A 12 -3.23 10.78 -12.14
C LEU A 12 -3.76 9.40 -12.45
N ILE A 13 -4.28 8.71 -11.43
CA ILE A 13 -4.83 7.36 -11.58
C ILE A 13 -6.35 7.45 -11.56
N TYR A 14 -6.96 6.93 -12.63
CA TYR A 14 -8.39 6.84 -12.83
C TYR A 14 -8.81 5.38 -12.87
N SER A 15 -10.00 5.07 -12.35
CA SER A 15 -10.53 3.71 -12.38
C SER A 15 -12.05 3.69 -12.40
N GLU A 16 -12.61 2.58 -12.86
CA GLU A 16 -14.02 2.28 -12.66
C GLU A 16 -14.27 1.82 -11.22
N LYS A 17 -15.45 2.13 -10.67
CA LYS A 17 -15.82 1.72 -9.31
C LYS A 17 -16.43 0.33 -9.29
N LYS A 18 -15.58 -0.68 -9.48
CA LYS A 18 -15.93 -2.10 -9.30
C LYS A 18 -15.31 -2.68 -8.03
N ASP A 19 -15.62 -3.94 -7.75
CA ASP A 19 -15.06 -4.68 -6.62
C ASP A 19 -13.54 -4.55 -6.58
N ASN A 20 -13.03 -4.21 -5.39
CA ASN A 20 -11.59 -4.06 -5.10
C ASN A 20 -10.81 -3.07 -5.99
N TYR A 21 -11.46 -2.14 -6.69
CA TYR A 21 -10.77 -1.16 -7.56
C TYR A 21 -9.66 -0.37 -6.83
N LEU A 22 -9.85 -0.02 -5.57
CA LEU A 22 -8.85 0.70 -4.75
C LEU A 22 -7.62 -0.17 -4.45
N MET A 23 -7.84 -1.44 -4.11
CA MET A 23 -6.76 -2.40 -3.88
C MET A 23 -5.98 -2.63 -5.17
N ASN A 24 -6.67 -2.72 -6.31
CA ASN A 24 -6.01 -2.84 -7.62
C ASN A 24 -5.18 -1.60 -7.95
N VAL A 25 -5.72 -0.39 -7.71
CA VAL A 25 -4.98 0.87 -7.89
C VAL A 25 -3.75 0.93 -7.01
N GLY A 26 -3.84 0.52 -5.75
CA GLY A 26 -2.69 0.46 -4.85
C GLY A 26 -1.63 -0.53 -5.34
N TYR A 27 -2.04 -1.71 -5.78
CA TYR A 27 -1.14 -2.75 -6.26
C TYR A 27 -0.39 -2.33 -7.53
N ILE A 28 -1.12 -1.86 -8.57
CA ILE A 28 -0.50 -1.40 -9.83
C ILE A 28 0.31 -0.12 -9.61
N GLY A 29 -0.20 0.80 -8.80
CA GLY A 29 0.49 2.05 -8.50
C GLY A 29 1.80 1.83 -7.76
N GLU A 30 1.90 0.82 -6.89
CA GLU A 30 3.17 0.50 -6.21
C GLU A 30 4.18 -0.17 -7.14
N GLN A 31 3.73 -0.98 -8.12
CA GLN A 31 4.62 -1.46 -9.18
C GLN A 31 5.23 -0.29 -9.96
N LEU A 32 4.39 0.70 -10.30
CA LEU A 32 4.84 1.92 -10.96
C LEU A 32 5.77 2.74 -10.06
N ASP A 33 5.45 2.90 -8.77
CA ASP A 33 6.29 3.59 -7.79
C ASP A 33 7.70 2.99 -7.75
N LEU A 34 7.80 1.68 -7.49
CA LEU A 34 9.07 0.96 -7.43
C LEU A 34 9.85 1.05 -8.76
N TYR A 35 9.16 0.94 -9.90
CA TYR A 35 9.79 1.09 -11.21
C TYR A 35 10.35 2.50 -11.42
N LEU A 36 9.60 3.56 -11.09
CA LEU A 36 10.07 4.94 -11.21
C LEU A 36 11.28 5.22 -10.31
N VAL A 37 11.24 4.72 -9.06
CA VAL A 37 12.38 4.82 -8.15
C VAL A 37 13.62 4.13 -8.74
N SER A 38 13.47 2.96 -9.37
CA SER A 38 14.58 2.29 -10.08
C SER A 38 15.16 3.08 -11.27
N LYS A 39 14.47 4.13 -11.71
CA LYS A 39 14.89 5.06 -12.78
C LYS A 39 15.34 6.42 -12.23
N ASN A 40 15.64 6.50 -10.93
CA ASN A 40 15.99 7.74 -10.23
C ASN A 40 14.90 8.80 -10.40
N ILE A 41 13.64 8.41 -10.21
CA ILE A 41 12.49 9.29 -10.16
C ILE A 41 11.88 9.15 -8.77
N GLY A 42 11.88 10.25 -8.02
CA GLY A 42 11.27 10.32 -6.70
C GLY A 42 9.75 10.33 -6.82
N THR A 43 9.07 9.65 -5.91
CA THR A 43 7.63 9.45 -5.91
C THR A 43 7.03 9.87 -4.57
N LEU A 44 5.80 10.38 -4.63
CA LEU A 44 4.98 10.67 -3.46
C LEU A 44 3.50 10.36 -3.75
N TRP A 45 2.96 9.35 -3.08
CA TRP A 45 1.52 9.11 -3.02
C TRP A 45 0.80 10.32 -2.42
N PHE A 46 0.07 11.07 -3.24
CA PHE A 46 -0.48 12.35 -2.85
C PHE A 46 -2.01 12.29 -2.70
N GLY A 47 -2.44 11.81 -1.53
CA GLY A 47 -3.87 11.62 -1.22
C GLY A 47 -4.69 12.92 -1.26
N PHE A 48 -4.13 14.03 -0.75
CA PHE A 48 -4.81 15.33 -0.75
C PHE A 48 -4.79 16.06 -2.10
N GLY A 49 -4.14 15.48 -3.11
CA GLY A 49 -4.11 16.01 -4.45
C GLY A 49 -5.51 16.18 -5.03
N ARG A 50 -5.74 17.29 -5.73
CA ARG A 50 -6.99 17.57 -6.43
C ARG A 50 -6.70 17.74 -7.90
N THR A 51 -7.57 17.18 -8.73
CA THR A 51 -7.57 17.40 -10.17
C THR A 51 -8.82 18.19 -10.58
N LYS A 52 -8.70 19.00 -11.63
CA LYS A 52 -9.86 19.63 -12.29
C LYS A 52 -10.67 18.56 -13.03
N ASP A 53 -9.99 17.56 -13.60
CA ASP A 53 -10.58 16.48 -14.36
C ASP A 53 -10.98 15.33 -13.42
N LYS A 54 -12.11 15.48 -12.74
CA LYS A 54 -12.63 14.45 -11.82
C LYS A 54 -13.01 13.14 -12.51
N LYS A 55 -13.22 13.21 -13.83
CA LYS A 55 -13.47 12.06 -14.70
C LYS A 55 -12.63 12.17 -15.97
N TYR A 56 -12.15 11.05 -16.46
CA TYR A 56 -11.41 10.94 -17.71
C TYR A 56 -11.83 9.67 -18.44
N ASN A 57 -12.29 9.78 -19.69
CA ASN A 57 -12.80 8.65 -20.49
C ASN A 57 -13.80 7.75 -19.75
N GLY A 58 -14.72 8.35 -18.97
CA GLY A 58 -15.73 7.63 -18.19
C GLY A 58 -15.25 7.05 -16.85
N LEU A 59 -13.95 7.12 -16.55
CA LEU A 59 -13.35 6.65 -15.29
C LEU A 59 -13.33 7.77 -14.25
N ASP A 60 -13.48 7.41 -12.97
CA ASP A 60 -13.40 8.36 -11.86
C ASP A 60 -11.95 8.52 -11.38
N PHE A 61 -11.57 9.75 -11.02
CA PHE A 61 -10.29 10.01 -10.36
C PHE A 61 -10.21 9.26 -9.02
N VAL A 62 -9.08 8.59 -8.76
CA VAL A 62 -8.85 7.81 -7.54
C VAL A 62 -7.78 8.45 -6.65
N ILE A 63 -6.58 8.63 -7.18
CA ILE A 63 -5.41 9.16 -6.47
C ILE A 63 -4.39 9.68 -7.49
N MET A 64 -3.38 10.40 -7.02
CA MET A 64 -2.24 10.79 -7.85
C MET A 64 -0.92 10.50 -7.15
N ILE A 65 0.12 10.30 -7.94
CA ILE A 65 1.51 10.17 -7.50
C ILE A 65 2.26 11.38 -8.04
N ALA A 66 2.75 12.23 -7.14
CA ALA A 66 3.64 13.32 -7.52
C ALA A 66 5.03 12.75 -7.80
N ILE A 67 5.68 13.22 -8.86
CA ILE A 67 6.98 12.73 -9.32
C ILE A 67 7.97 13.87 -9.58
N CYS A 68 9.24 13.59 -9.37
CA CYS A 68 10.35 14.46 -9.74
C CYS A 68 11.57 13.64 -10.16
N LYS A 69 12.35 14.14 -11.13
CA LYS A 69 13.65 13.55 -11.42
C LYS A 69 14.58 13.76 -10.23
N VAL A 70 15.29 12.71 -9.83
CA VAL A 70 16.33 12.78 -8.80
C VAL A 70 17.68 12.71 -9.53
N GLU A 71 18.43 13.80 -9.48
CA GLU A 71 19.73 13.92 -10.16
C GLU A 71 20.83 13.13 -9.43
N ASP A 72 20.78 13.11 -8.09
CA ASP A 72 21.74 12.42 -7.24
C ASP A 72 21.05 11.34 -6.41
N GLU A 73 21.43 10.07 -6.64
CA GLU A 73 20.92 8.91 -5.90
C GLU A 73 21.16 9.01 -4.39
N SER A 74 22.15 9.81 -3.97
CA SER A 74 22.44 10.05 -2.55
C SER A 74 21.28 10.74 -1.81
N LEU A 75 20.36 11.37 -2.55
CA LEU A 75 19.14 12.00 -2.03
C LEU A 75 18.04 10.98 -1.70
N PHE A 76 18.15 9.73 -2.18
CA PHE A 76 17.29 8.66 -1.69
C PHE A 76 17.70 8.25 -0.28
N ARG A 77 16.70 7.80 0.49
CA ARG A 77 16.94 7.27 1.84
C ARG A 77 17.89 6.08 1.75
N LYS A 78 19.03 6.17 2.45
CA LYS A 78 20.04 5.11 2.51
C LYS A 78 19.79 4.13 3.65
N ASP A 79 19.23 4.62 4.75
CA ASP A 79 18.86 3.80 5.89
C ASP A 79 17.35 3.70 6.03
N MET A 80 16.80 2.52 5.78
CA MET A 80 15.37 2.25 5.91
C MET A 80 14.87 2.40 7.35
N SER A 81 15.74 2.26 8.36
CA SER A 81 15.38 2.36 9.78
C SER A 81 14.90 3.77 10.19
N GLU A 82 15.24 4.80 9.41
CA GLU A 82 14.72 6.15 9.58
C GLU A 82 13.18 6.21 9.40
N ALA A 83 12.60 5.25 8.68
CA ALA A 83 11.16 5.16 8.52
C ALA A 83 10.52 4.54 9.77
N LYS A 84 9.73 5.35 10.48
CA LYS A 84 8.92 4.85 11.61
C LYS A 84 7.91 3.81 11.13
N ARG A 85 8.07 2.57 11.59
CA ARG A 85 7.17 1.45 11.31
C ARG A 85 6.81 0.69 12.58
N LYS A 86 5.63 0.08 12.58
CA LYS A 86 5.18 -0.82 13.66
C LYS A 86 6.13 -2.01 13.74
N PRO A 87 6.42 -2.52 14.95
CA PRO A 87 7.17 -3.76 15.10
C PRO A 87 6.35 -4.95 14.55
N ILE A 88 7.03 -6.00 14.11
CA ILE A 88 6.40 -7.19 13.51
C ILE A 88 5.26 -7.75 14.36
N LYS A 89 5.46 -7.86 15.67
CA LYS A 89 4.46 -8.38 16.62
C LYS A 89 3.11 -7.63 16.61
N ASP A 90 3.08 -6.39 16.14
CA ASP A 90 1.86 -5.57 16.07
C ASP A 90 1.13 -5.71 14.72
N ILE A 91 1.77 -6.32 13.72
CA ILE A 91 1.24 -6.49 12.35
C ILE A 91 1.26 -7.94 11.87
N TRP A 92 1.80 -8.86 12.65
CA TRP A 92 1.97 -10.26 12.28
C TRP A 92 1.69 -11.17 13.48
N LYS A 93 0.98 -12.27 13.23
CA LYS A 93 0.72 -13.33 14.21
C LYS A 93 1.04 -14.70 13.61
N GLY A 94 1.61 -15.58 14.43
CA GLY A 94 2.07 -16.91 14.01
C GLY A 94 3.54 -16.90 13.59
N GLU A 95 3.96 -17.97 12.91
CA GLU A 95 5.33 -18.09 12.40
C GLU A 95 5.63 -16.94 11.43
N THR A 96 6.73 -16.24 11.67
CA THR A 96 7.12 -15.08 10.87
C THR A 96 8.04 -15.52 9.75
N LEU A 97 7.83 -14.97 8.56
CA LEU A 97 8.73 -15.14 7.44
C LEU A 97 9.69 -13.95 7.35
N ASP A 98 10.91 -14.17 6.87
CA ASP A 98 11.92 -13.10 6.69
C ASP A 98 11.40 -11.93 5.82
N VAL A 99 10.47 -12.20 4.90
CA VAL A 99 9.84 -11.17 4.07
C VAL A 99 9.07 -10.12 4.88
N ALA A 100 8.63 -10.45 6.10
CA ALA A 100 7.85 -9.56 6.95
C ALA A 100 8.65 -8.32 7.36
N GLU A 101 9.98 -8.47 7.57
CA GLU A 101 10.86 -7.37 7.94
C GLU A 101 11.01 -6.31 6.85
N ILE A 102 10.84 -6.70 5.59
CA ILE A 102 10.86 -5.78 4.45
C ILE A 102 9.45 -5.28 4.13
N ALA A 103 8.47 -6.19 4.06
CA ALA A 103 7.09 -5.86 3.70
C ALA A 103 6.46 -4.83 4.65
N ARG A 104 6.85 -4.82 5.93
CA ARG A 104 6.39 -3.79 6.89
C ARG A 104 6.77 -2.36 6.50
N PHE A 105 7.73 -2.16 5.60
CA PHE A 105 8.15 -0.84 5.15
C PHE A 105 7.30 -0.27 4.01
N ALA A 106 6.31 -1.01 3.49
CA ALA A 106 5.36 -0.52 2.49
C ALA A 106 4.83 0.89 2.87
N PRO A 107 4.65 1.80 1.89
CA PRO A 107 4.06 3.10 2.18
C PRO A 107 2.58 2.96 2.56
N SER A 108 2.07 3.92 3.34
CA SER A 108 0.64 4.01 3.64
C SER A 108 0.23 5.44 3.97
N ALA A 109 -1.03 5.76 3.71
CA ALA A 109 -1.60 7.05 4.02
C ALA A 109 -1.46 7.36 5.52
N CYS A 110 -0.91 8.54 5.81
CA CYS A 110 -0.59 9.02 7.16
C CYS A 110 0.25 8.01 7.99
N ASN A 111 0.99 7.11 7.33
CA ASN A 111 1.76 6.04 7.96
C ASN A 111 0.92 5.14 8.89
N THR A 112 -0.37 4.97 8.58
CA THR A 112 -1.31 4.21 9.44
C THR A 112 -1.00 2.72 9.47
N GLN A 113 -0.31 2.20 8.45
CA GLN A 113 0.10 0.79 8.30
C GLN A 113 -1.08 -0.15 8.56
N PRO A 114 -2.11 -0.13 7.69
CA PRO A 114 -3.41 -0.73 7.96
C PRO A 114 -3.46 -2.20 7.55
N TRP A 115 -2.36 -2.95 7.72
CA TRP A 115 -2.29 -4.37 7.43
C TRP A 115 -2.04 -5.16 8.71
N PHE A 116 -2.57 -6.37 8.72
CA PHE A 116 -2.25 -7.40 9.70
C PHE A 116 -2.16 -8.74 8.97
N VAL A 117 -1.17 -9.55 9.29
CA VAL A 117 -0.96 -10.87 8.67
C VAL A 117 -1.05 -11.94 9.75
N GLU A 118 -1.78 -13.00 9.47
CA GLU A 118 -1.81 -14.20 10.30
C GLU A 118 -1.27 -15.37 9.50
N ASN A 119 -0.26 -16.06 10.04
CA ASN A 119 0.29 -17.28 9.48
C ASN A 119 -0.17 -18.48 10.31
N VAL A 120 -0.96 -19.37 9.69
CA VAL A 120 -1.37 -20.65 10.27
C VAL A 120 -1.11 -21.73 9.24
N ASP A 121 -0.29 -22.73 9.58
CA ASP A 121 0.00 -23.90 8.75
C ASP A 121 0.38 -23.54 7.30
N ASN A 122 1.30 -22.57 7.12
CA ASN A 122 1.74 -22.06 5.82
C ASN A 122 0.65 -21.39 4.97
N VAL A 123 -0.41 -20.92 5.62
CA VAL A 123 -1.43 -20.06 5.02
C VAL A 123 -1.34 -18.67 5.64
N LEU A 124 -0.89 -17.71 4.83
CA LEU A 124 -0.85 -16.31 5.22
C LEU A 124 -2.17 -15.64 4.88
N THR A 125 -2.96 -15.31 5.90
CA THR A 125 -4.13 -14.46 5.72
C THR A 125 -3.77 -13.01 5.97
N VAL A 126 -4.00 -12.16 4.98
CA VAL A 126 -3.81 -10.70 5.07
C VAL A 126 -5.15 -10.04 5.34
N TYR A 127 -5.16 -9.16 6.33
CA TYR A 127 -6.30 -8.36 6.72
C TYR A 127 -5.98 -6.88 6.55
N ARG A 128 -6.96 -6.10 6.06
CA ARG A 128 -6.96 -4.66 6.29
C ARG A 128 -7.39 -4.41 7.73
N TYR A 129 -6.47 -3.91 8.54
CA TYR A 129 -6.70 -3.49 9.90
C TYR A 129 -7.26 -2.07 9.96
N ARG A 130 -8.25 -1.87 10.81
CA ARG A 130 -8.74 -0.56 11.20
C ARG A 130 -8.75 -0.43 12.71
N ASN A 131 -8.08 0.61 13.22
CA ASN A 131 -8.16 0.94 14.64
C ASN A 131 -9.60 1.37 15.02
N PRO A 132 -10.32 0.61 15.88
CA PRO A 132 -11.69 0.93 16.27
C PRO A 132 -11.77 2.19 17.15
N ARG A 133 -10.65 2.61 17.76
CA ARG A 133 -10.55 3.82 18.58
C ARG A 133 -10.39 5.09 17.74
N SER A 134 -10.17 4.99 16.44
CA SER A 134 -10.07 6.16 15.55
C SER A 134 -11.43 6.82 15.35
N ARG A 135 -11.61 8.00 15.96
CA ARG A 135 -12.87 8.76 15.95
C ARG A 135 -12.85 10.05 15.11
N GLY A 136 -11.68 10.52 14.68
CA GLY A 136 -11.58 11.75 13.92
C GLY A 136 -11.95 11.59 12.44
N ILE A 137 -12.49 12.65 11.84
CA ILE A 137 -13.02 12.65 10.46
C ILE A 137 -11.95 12.23 9.45
N VAL A 138 -10.72 12.77 9.57
CA VAL A 138 -9.60 12.42 8.69
C VAL A 138 -9.25 10.95 8.82
N GLN A 139 -9.13 10.42 10.04
CA GLN A 139 -8.81 9.02 10.27
C GLN A 139 -9.89 8.09 9.72
N ILE A 140 -11.17 8.48 9.84
CA ILE A 140 -12.30 7.72 9.28
C ILE A 140 -12.25 7.73 7.74
N PHE A 141 -11.97 8.87 7.12
CA PHE A 141 -11.86 8.98 5.66
C PHE A 141 -10.69 8.13 5.14
N THR A 142 -9.51 8.27 5.77
CA THR A 142 -8.33 7.46 5.47
C THR A 142 -8.62 5.97 5.60
N ALA A 143 -9.25 5.54 6.70
CA ALA A 143 -9.60 4.14 6.91
C ALA A 143 -10.58 3.57 5.87
N ARG A 144 -11.49 4.39 5.32
CA ARG A 144 -12.51 3.96 4.35
C ARG A 144 -12.05 3.96 2.91
N TYR A 145 -11.09 4.83 2.57
CA TYR A 145 -10.66 5.05 1.20
C TYR A 145 -9.18 4.68 1.03
N TYR A 146 -8.27 5.45 1.61
CA TYR A 146 -6.84 5.25 1.38
C TYR A 146 -6.32 3.93 1.94
N ASN A 147 -6.80 3.44 3.08
CA ASN A 147 -6.33 2.15 3.61
C ASN A 147 -6.66 0.96 2.69
N ARG A 148 -7.64 1.12 1.78
CA ARG A 148 -7.95 0.12 0.74
C ARG A 148 -6.99 0.21 -0.44
N ILE A 149 -6.41 1.38 -0.69
CA ILE A 149 -5.27 1.54 -1.61
C ILE A 149 -4.01 1.00 -0.94
N ASP A 150 -3.74 1.39 0.31
CA ASP A 150 -2.59 0.97 1.10
C ASP A 150 -2.49 -0.56 1.23
N ILE A 151 -3.62 -1.28 1.28
CA ILE A 151 -3.58 -2.74 1.31
C ILE A 151 -3.11 -3.33 -0.02
N GLY A 152 -3.49 -2.72 -1.15
CA GLY A 152 -2.97 -3.09 -2.47
C GLY A 152 -1.46 -2.87 -2.59
N ILE A 153 -0.99 -1.72 -2.09
CA ILE A 153 0.43 -1.40 -1.98
C ILE A 153 1.15 -2.49 -1.16
N PHE A 154 0.64 -2.80 0.04
CA PHE A 154 1.23 -3.83 0.90
C PHE A 154 1.29 -5.20 0.23
N LEU A 155 0.22 -5.63 -0.46
CA LEU A 155 0.21 -6.90 -1.20
C LEU A 155 1.26 -6.89 -2.32
N CYS A 156 1.44 -5.79 -3.04
CA CYS A 156 2.49 -5.67 -4.06
C CYS A 156 3.89 -5.84 -3.44
N VAL A 157 4.20 -5.11 -2.37
CA VAL A 157 5.49 -5.20 -1.69
C VAL A 157 5.74 -6.62 -1.16
N LEU A 158 4.72 -7.23 -0.54
CA LEU A 158 4.82 -8.58 0.00
C LEU A 158 5.10 -9.62 -1.10
N GLU A 159 4.40 -9.54 -2.24
CA GLU A 159 4.61 -10.45 -3.36
C GLU A 159 5.96 -10.22 -4.06
N VAL A 160 6.46 -8.99 -4.13
CA VAL A 160 7.84 -8.71 -4.58
C VAL A 160 8.85 -9.37 -3.65
N CYS A 161 8.63 -9.33 -2.33
CA CYS A 161 9.50 -10.01 -1.37
C CYS A 161 9.42 -11.54 -1.51
N PHE A 162 8.24 -12.11 -1.76
CA PHE A 162 8.12 -13.54 -2.06
C PHE A 162 8.91 -13.92 -3.31
N ALA A 163 8.80 -13.12 -4.37
CA ALA A 163 9.54 -13.35 -5.62
C ALA A 163 11.06 -13.29 -5.40
N GLU A 164 11.57 -12.32 -4.63
CA GLU A 164 13.00 -12.23 -4.28
C GLU A 164 13.49 -13.46 -3.50
N LYS A 165 12.68 -13.98 -2.57
CA LYS A 165 13.00 -15.18 -1.77
C LYS A 165 12.71 -16.50 -2.49
N GLY A 166 12.16 -16.47 -3.70
CA GLY A 166 11.72 -17.67 -4.41
C GLY A 166 10.56 -18.42 -3.73
N ILE A 167 9.79 -17.75 -2.87
CA ILE A 167 8.62 -18.31 -2.19
C ILE A 167 7.47 -18.40 -3.20
N LYS A 168 6.99 -19.62 -3.45
CA LYS A 168 5.86 -19.86 -4.33
C LYS A 168 4.56 -19.88 -3.53
N PHE A 169 3.48 -19.45 -4.18
CA PHE A 169 2.17 -19.42 -3.54
C PHE A 169 1.05 -19.53 -4.55
N THR A 170 -0.12 -19.94 -4.06
CA THR A 170 -1.42 -19.62 -4.68
C THR A 170 -2.12 -18.57 -3.84
N ARG A 171 -2.85 -17.65 -4.48
CA ARG A 171 -3.58 -16.59 -3.78
C ARG A 171 -5.08 -16.64 -4.04
N GLU A 172 -5.85 -16.31 -3.01
CA GLU A 172 -7.27 -16.01 -3.09
C GLU A 172 -7.49 -14.57 -2.60
N LEU A 173 -8.29 -13.80 -3.34
CA LEU A 173 -8.63 -12.42 -3.00
C LEU A 173 -10.07 -12.35 -2.51
N PHE A 174 -10.29 -11.52 -1.50
CA PHE A 174 -11.60 -11.33 -0.86
C PHE A 174 -12.09 -9.90 -1.11
N LEU A 175 -13.40 -9.73 -1.20
CA LEU A 175 -14.01 -8.42 -1.39
C LEU A 175 -13.89 -7.59 -0.11
N ASP A 176 -13.24 -6.43 -0.22
CA ASP A 176 -13.18 -5.45 0.85
C ASP A 176 -14.21 -4.34 0.64
N LEU A 177 -15.30 -4.39 1.41
CA LEU A 177 -16.39 -3.42 1.34
C LEU A 177 -16.07 -2.08 2.04
N GLY A 178 -14.97 -1.98 2.78
CA GLY A 178 -14.66 -0.76 3.56
C GLY A 178 -15.64 -0.50 4.70
N ASP A 179 -16.21 -1.57 5.29
CA ASP A 179 -17.24 -1.45 6.34
C ASP A 179 -16.73 -0.73 7.60
N LYS A 180 -17.65 -0.06 8.27
CA LYS A 180 -17.42 0.70 9.50
C LYS A 180 -17.37 -0.16 10.77
N LYS A 181 -17.77 -1.43 10.75
CA LYS A 181 -17.85 -2.24 11.97
C LYS A 181 -16.69 -3.23 12.11
N THR A 182 -16.14 -3.67 10.99
CA THR A 182 -15.08 -4.69 10.96
C THR A 182 -13.71 -4.09 11.31
N GLU A 183 -13.08 -4.61 12.36
CA GLU A 183 -11.71 -4.26 12.76
C GLU A 183 -10.67 -4.89 11.81
N TYR A 184 -10.86 -6.16 11.44
CA TYR A 184 -10.00 -6.91 10.52
C TYR A 184 -10.81 -7.37 9.32
N SER A 185 -10.62 -6.74 8.17
CA SER A 185 -11.26 -7.16 6.92
C SER A 185 -10.32 -8.10 6.17
N LYS A 186 -10.67 -9.38 6.03
CA LYS A 186 -9.86 -10.34 5.25
C LYS A 186 -9.83 -9.88 3.79
N VAL A 187 -8.63 -9.73 3.21
CA VAL A 187 -8.46 -9.25 1.83
C VAL A 187 -7.73 -10.22 0.92
N CYS A 188 -6.83 -11.03 1.48
CA CYS A 188 -6.06 -12.01 0.72
C CYS A 188 -5.71 -13.21 1.58
N SER A 189 -5.61 -14.37 0.97
CA SER A 189 -5.02 -15.58 1.54
C SER A 189 -3.97 -16.11 0.59
N TYR A 190 -2.74 -16.29 1.08
CA TYR A 190 -1.66 -16.96 0.35
C TYR A 190 -1.46 -18.35 0.95
N LYS A 191 -1.57 -19.38 0.12
CA LYS A 191 -1.13 -20.74 0.48
C LYS A 191 0.25 -20.94 -0.12
N LEU A 192 1.26 -21.09 0.72
CA LEU A 192 2.66 -21.27 0.31
C LEU A 192 2.88 -22.68 -0.24
N ILE A 193 3.76 -22.82 -1.23
CA ILE A 193 4.00 -24.06 -2.00
C ILE A 193 5.50 -24.36 -2.08
#